data_AF-A0A963RIF7-F1
#
_entry.id   AF-A0A963RIF7-F1
#
_cell.length_a   1.000
_cell.length_b   1.000
_cell.length_c   1.000
_cell.angle_alpha   90.00
_cell.angle_beta   90.00
_cell.angle_gamma   90.00
#
_symmetry.space_group_name_H-M   'P 1'
#
loop_
_entity.id
_entity.type
_entity.pdbx_description
1 polymer ?
#
loop_
_entity_poly.entity_id
_entity_poly.type
_entity_poly.pdbx_seq_one_letter_code
_entity_poly.pdbx_strand_id
1 'polypeptide(L)'
;MTTQDQALVTATARARVDVLLASFARLTGRPLAADARALWHLPAAVVAHDTKATPEFFYANAAALAQFRMAAADFLGMPSYRSAEAQHRDERAAMFTRLQAADVVTDYAGVRITADGTRFCIRDAVIWNLRDAAGVLHGQAAWFEHADPL
;
A
#
# COMPACT_ATOMS: atom_id res chain seq x y z
N MET A 1 13.79 -10.78 -3.95
CA MET A 1 12.47 -11.33 -3.58
C MET A 1 12.32 -12.72 -4.17
N THR A 2 11.73 -13.63 -3.42
CA THR A 2 11.70 -15.07 -3.74
C THR A 2 10.35 -15.49 -4.34
N THR A 3 10.31 -16.68 -4.95
CA THR A 3 9.05 -17.32 -5.38
C THR A 3 8.11 -17.58 -4.18
N GLN A 4 8.69 -17.83 -2.99
CA GLN A 4 7.94 -18.02 -1.76
C GLN A 4 7.21 -16.74 -1.32
N ASP A 5 7.86 -15.59 -1.43
CA ASP A 5 7.23 -14.29 -1.13
C ASP A 5 6.01 -14.04 -2.03
N GLN A 6 6.17 -14.30 -3.34
CA GLN A 6 5.10 -14.13 -4.31
C GLN A 6 3.89 -15.04 -4.01
N ALA A 7 4.16 -16.30 -3.67
CA ALA A 7 3.12 -17.27 -3.34
C ALA A 7 2.34 -16.83 -2.09
N LEU A 8 3.03 -16.37 -1.05
CA LEU A 8 2.40 -15.91 0.19
C LEU A 8 1.55 -14.65 -0.03
N VAL A 9 2.06 -13.67 -0.76
CA VAL A 9 1.32 -12.45 -1.10
C VAL A 9 0.08 -12.77 -1.92
N THR A 10 0.20 -13.65 -2.91
CA THR A 10 -0.94 -14.11 -3.72
C THR A 10 -2.00 -14.79 -2.86
N ALA A 11 -1.58 -15.69 -1.96
CA ALA A 11 -2.47 -16.42 -1.07
C ALA A 11 -3.18 -15.54 -0.03
N THR A 12 -2.55 -14.46 0.42
CA THR A 12 -3.11 -13.52 1.41
C THR A 12 -4.04 -12.49 0.76
N ALA A 13 -3.67 -11.97 -0.41
CA ALA A 13 -4.47 -10.97 -1.12
C ALA A 13 -5.75 -11.57 -1.72
N ARG A 14 -5.68 -12.75 -2.34
CA ARG A 14 -6.81 -13.43 -2.98
C ARG A 14 -7.57 -12.47 -3.92
N ALA A 15 -8.91 -12.52 -3.90
CA ALA A 15 -9.78 -11.65 -4.70
C ALA A 15 -9.63 -10.15 -4.40
N ARG A 16 -9.00 -9.74 -3.29
CA ARG A 16 -8.78 -8.32 -2.99
C ARG A 16 -7.77 -7.68 -3.94
N VAL A 17 -6.94 -8.46 -4.63
CA VAL A 17 -6.05 -7.92 -5.66
C VAL A 17 -6.84 -7.32 -6.82
N ASP A 18 -7.99 -7.91 -7.17
CA ASP A 18 -8.86 -7.40 -8.23
C ASP A 18 -9.53 -6.11 -7.79
N VAL A 19 -9.96 -6.03 -6.51
CA VAL A 19 -10.49 -4.79 -5.92
C VAL A 19 -9.41 -3.70 -5.92
N LEU A 20 -8.16 -4.03 -5.60
CA LEU A 20 -7.04 -3.10 -5.64
C LEU A 20 -6.84 -2.51 -7.03
N LEU A 21 -6.74 -3.36 -8.05
CA LEU A 21 -6.55 -2.93 -9.44
C LEU A 21 -7.75 -2.13 -9.97
N ALA A 22 -8.97 -2.63 -9.74
CA ALA A 22 -10.20 -2.00 -10.24
C ALA A 22 -10.49 -0.66 -9.54
N SER A 23 -10.26 -0.56 -8.23
CA SER A 23 -10.44 0.71 -7.49
C SER A 23 -9.44 1.77 -7.97
N PHE A 24 -8.16 1.41 -8.15
CA PHE A 24 -7.17 2.34 -8.68
C PHE A 24 -7.55 2.85 -10.07
N ALA A 25 -7.95 1.96 -10.98
CA ALA A 25 -8.35 2.33 -12.33
C ALA A 25 -9.56 3.29 -12.33
N ARG A 26 -10.55 3.03 -11.48
CA ARG A 26 -11.74 3.88 -11.34
C ARG A 26 -11.40 5.27 -10.78
N LEU A 27 -10.51 5.34 -9.78
CA LEU A 27 -10.19 6.59 -9.07
C LEU A 27 -9.19 7.47 -9.84
N THR A 28 -8.30 6.87 -10.61
CA THR A 28 -7.22 7.60 -11.32
C THR A 28 -7.43 7.70 -12.82
N GLY A 29 -8.41 6.97 -13.38
CA GLY A 29 -8.67 6.90 -14.82
C GLY A 29 -7.64 6.09 -15.61
N ARG A 30 -6.66 5.47 -14.95
CA ARG A 30 -5.60 4.66 -15.58
C ARG A 30 -5.35 3.35 -14.84
N PRO A 31 -5.04 2.24 -15.52
CA PRO A 31 -4.72 0.98 -14.85
C PRO A 31 -3.40 1.08 -14.10
N LEU A 32 -3.32 0.46 -12.91
CA LEU A 32 -2.07 0.32 -12.16
C LEU A 32 -1.17 -0.78 -12.74
N ALA A 33 -1.79 -1.90 -13.10
CA ALA A 33 -1.17 -3.06 -13.73
C ALA A 33 -2.25 -3.85 -14.49
N ALA A 34 -1.83 -4.70 -15.43
CA ALA A 34 -2.76 -5.51 -16.23
C ALA A 34 -3.42 -6.64 -15.42
N ASP A 35 -2.67 -7.24 -14.50
CA ASP A 35 -3.11 -8.35 -13.65
C ASP A 35 -2.26 -8.44 -12.36
N ALA A 36 -2.55 -9.43 -11.51
CA ALA A 36 -1.83 -9.66 -10.26
C ALA A 36 -0.33 -9.95 -10.46
N ARG A 37 0.06 -10.58 -11.58
CA ARG A 37 1.46 -10.89 -11.90
C ARG A 37 2.21 -9.62 -12.29
N ALA A 38 1.61 -8.77 -13.12
CA ALA A 38 2.14 -7.47 -13.47
C ALA A 38 2.25 -6.57 -12.23
N LEU A 39 1.26 -6.60 -11.33
CA LEU A 39 1.30 -5.85 -10.08
C LEU A 39 2.46 -6.28 -9.16
N TRP A 40 2.69 -7.59 -9.06
CA TRP A 40 3.82 -8.15 -8.31
C TRP A 40 5.18 -7.64 -8.81
N HIS A 41 5.33 -7.51 -10.13
CA HIS A 41 6.56 -7.09 -10.80
C HIS A 41 6.64 -5.58 -11.12
N LEU A 42 5.65 -4.79 -10.69
CA LEU A 42 5.65 -3.35 -10.93
C LEU A 42 6.92 -2.71 -10.33
N PRO A 43 7.64 -1.84 -11.07
CA PRO A 43 8.88 -1.21 -10.58
C PRO A 43 8.67 -0.14 -9.50
N ALA A 44 7.41 0.10 -9.11
CA ALA A 44 7.02 0.98 -8.03
C ALA A 44 6.42 0.16 -6.87
N ALA A 45 6.59 0.64 -5.64
CA ALA A 45 6.13 -0.05 -4.45
C ALA A 45 4.61 0.04 -4.31
N VAL A 46 3.96 -1.08 -4.03
CA VAL A 46 2.53 -1.17 -3.72
C VAL A 46 2.33 -1.96 -2.44
N VAL A 47 1.58 -1.40 -1.50
CA VAL A 47 1.17 -2.07 -0.26
C VAL A 47 -0.33 -1.89 -0.03
N ALA A 48 -0.98 -2.83 0.66
CA ALA A 48 -2.37 -2.68 1.07
C ALA A 48 -2.66 -3.34 2.42
N HIS A 49 -3.51 -2.71 3.21
CA HIS A 49 -3.96 -3.20 4.51
C HIS A 49 -5.49 -3.29 4.57
N ASP A 50 -6.00 -4.11 5.51
CA ASP A 50 -7.42 -4.37 5.68
C ASP A 50 -8.16 -3.24 6.44
N THR A 51 -9.41 -3.50 6.83
CA THR A 51 -10.30 -2.57 7.54
C THR A 51 -10.39 -2.83 9.04
N LYS A 52 -9.51 -3.67 9.60
CA LYS A 52 -9.51 -3.94 11.05
C LYS A 52 -9.27 -2.65 11.84
N ALA A 53 -9.69 -2.64 13.11
CA ALA A 53 -9.46 -1.51 14.02
C ALA A 53 -7.96 -1.15 14.13
N THR A 54 -7.11 -2.17 14.09
CA THR A 54 -5.68 -2.05 13.84
C THR A 54 -5.40 -2.64 12.46
N PRO A 55 -5.30 -1.81 11.40
CA PRO A 55 -5.22 -2.32 10.04
C PRO A 55 -3.91 -3.08 9.80
N GLU A 56 -4.02 -4.28 9.23
CA GLU A 56 -2.88 -5.16 8.96
C GLU A 56 -2.62 -5.30 7.47
N PHE A 57 -1.36 -5.30 7.06
CA PHE A 57 -0.99 -5.50 5.66
C PHE A 57 -1.39 -6.88 5.17
N PHE A 58 -2.11 -6.93 4.05
CA PHE A 58 -2.45 -8.17 3.36
C PHE A 58 -1.78 -8.28 1.98
N TYR A 59 -1.14 -7.20 1.51
CA TYR A 59 -0.42 -7.16 0.23
C TYR A 59 0.82 -6.27 0.32
N ALA A 60 1.90 -6.73 -0.31
CA ALA A 60 3.08 -5.95 -0.66
C ALA A 60 3.71 -6.56 -1.92
N ASN A 61 3.99 -5.76 -2.95
CA ASN A 61 4.68 -6.27 -4.15
C ASN A 61 6.19 -6.40 -3.94
N ALA A 62 6.91 -6.94 -4.94
CA ALA A 62 8.34 -7.18 -4.83
C ALA A 62 9.15 -5.89 -4.55
N ALA A 63 8.77 -4.77 -5.17
CA ALA A 63 9.40 -3.47 -4.96
C ALA A 63 9.18 -2.96 -3.53
N ALA A 64 7.96 -3.09 -2.99
CA ALA A 64 7.67 -2.71 -1.60
C ALA A 64 8.48 -3.54 -0.60
N LEU A 65 8.49 -4.86 -0.74
CA LEU A 65 9.27 -5.73 0.15
C LEU A 65 10.76 -5.40 0.14
N ALA A 66 11.31 -5.08 -1.04
CA ALA A 66 12.69 -4.63 -1.17
C ALA A 66 12.92 -3.29 -0.46
N GLN A 67 12.02 -2.32 -0.67
CA GLN A 67 12.12 -1.00 -0.03
C GLN A 67 12.07 -1.08 1.50
N PHE A 68 11.14 -1.87 2.05
CA PHE A 68 11.00 -2.06 3.50
C PHE A 68 12.04 -3.01 4.10
N ARG A 69 12.85 -3.66 3.25
CA ARG A 69 13.85 -4.68 3.64
C ARG A 69 13.22 -5.81 4.47
N MET A 70 12.06 -6.29 4.05
CA MET A 70 11.29 -7.33 4.73
C MET A 70 10.96 -8.47 3.78
N ALA A 71 10.92 -9.70 4.30
CA ALA A 71 10.29 -10.81 3.60
C ALA A 71 8.76 -10.69 3.70
N ALA A 72 8.03 -11.36 2.81
CA ALA A 72 6.56 -11.33 2.85
C ALA A 72 6.01 -11.90 4.17
N ALA A 73 6.69 -12.90 4.75
CA ALA A 73 6.28 -13.53 6.00
C ALA A 73 6.29 -12.57 7.20
N ASP A 74 7.17 -11.58 7.19
CA ASP A 74 7.26 -10.57 8.26
C ASP A 74 6.37 -9.36 7.97
N PHE A 75 6.20 -9.03 6.69
CA PHE A 75 5.42 -7.86 6.28
C PHE A 75 3.91 -8.09 6.38
N LEU A 76 3.44 -9.26 5.96
CA LEU A 76 2.01 -9.59 5.93
C LEU A 76 1.50 -9.89 7.34
N GLY A 77 0.37 -9.29 7.71
CA GLY A 77 -0.15 -9.31 9.08
C GLY A 77 0.47 -8.25 9.99
N MET A 78 1.51 -7.54 9.54
CA MET A 78 2.07 -6.43 10.32
C MET A 78 1.06 -5.28 10.40
N PRO A 79 0.81 -4.71 11.61
CA PRO A 79 0.04 -3.49 11.74
C PRO A 79 0.66 -2.34 10.94
N SER A 80 -0.14 -1.69 10.12
CA SER A 80 0.31 -0.66 9.18
C SER A 80 1.09 0.49 9.83
N TYR A 81 0.71 0.88 11.06
CA TYR A 81 1.37 1.94 11.81
C TYR A 81 2.84 1.63 12.15
N ARG A 82 3.27 0.36 12.17
CA ARG A 82 4.66 -0.02 12.43
C ARG A 82 5.60 0.29 11.27
N SER A 83 5.07 0.46 10.07
CA SER A 83 5.84 0.82 8.86
C SER A 83 6.01 2.33 8.67
N ALA A 84 5.35 3.14 9.49
CA ALA A 84 5.29 4.58 9.38
C ALA A 84 5.91 5.23 10.62
N GLU A 85 6.65 6.33 10.42
CA GLU A 85 6.96 7.20 11.55
C GLU A 85 5.66 7.84 12.06
N ALA A 86 5.64 8.21 13.33
CA ALA A 86 4.51 8.93 13.90
C ALA A 86 4.38 10.28 13.18
N GLN A 87 3.46 10.35 12.22
CA GLN A 87 3.17 11.59 11.52
C GLN A 87 2.61 12.63 12.48
N HIS A 88 2.85 13.90 12.14
CA HIS A 88 2.16 15.00 12.79
C HIS A 88 0.64 14.77 12.67
N ARG A 89 -0.08 14.90 13.79
CA ARG A 89 -1.52 14.60 13.87
C ARG A 89 -2.32 15.33 12.77
N ASP A 90 -1.91 16.55 12.44
CA ASP A 90 -2.61 17.41 11.49
C ASP A 90 -2.46 16.92 10.04
N GLU A 91 -1.28 16.43 9.64
CA GLU A 91 -1.03 15.88 8.31
C GLU A 91 -1.84 14.60 8.08
N ARG A 92 -1.88 13.73 9.10
CA ARG A 92 -2.67 12.50 9.08
C ARG A 92 -4.17 12.81 9.02
N ALA A 93 -4.65 13.79 9.79
CA ALA A 93 -6.05 14.21 9.76
C ALA A 93 -6.44 14.76 8.38
N ALA A 94 -5.63 15.66 7.81
CA ALA A 94 -5.86 16.23 6.49
C ALA A 94 -5.89 15.16 5.38
N MET A 95 -4.97 14.20 5.43
CA MET A 95 -4.98 13.04 4.53
C MET A 95 -6.28 12.25 4.64
N PHE A 96 -6.74 11.93 5.86
CA PHE A 96 -7.98 11.19 6.07
C PHE A 96 -9.21 11.97 5.59
N THR A 97 -9.28 13.27 5.82
CA THR A 97 -10.37 14.11 5.29
C THR A 97 -10.43 14.06 3.77
N ARG A 98 -9.27 14.13 3.08
CA ARG A 98 -9.20 14.03 1.62
C ARG A 98 -9.61 12.65 1.12
N LEU A 99 -9.15 11.59 1.78
CA LEU A 99 -9.58 10.22 1.48
C LEU A 99 -11.07 10.00 1.71
N GLN A 100 -11.67 10.62 2.73
CA GLN A 100 -13.11 10.55 2.96
C GLN A 100 -13.90 11.25 1.85
N ALA A 101 -13.38 12.35 1.31
CA ALA A 101 -14.05 13.13 0.27
C ALA A 101 -13.92 12.53 -1.13
N ALA A 102 -12.75 11.97 -1.47
CA ALA A 102 -12.41 11.59 -2.83
C ALA A 102 -12.00 10.12 -3.00
N ASP A 103 -11.90 9.34 -1.92
CA ASP A 103 -11.36 7.97 -1.89
C ASP A 103 -9.90 7.83 -2.39
N VAL A 104 -9.25 8.93 -2.79
CA VAL A 104 -7.86 8.97 -3.27
C VAL A 104 -7.14 10.27 -2.88
N VAL A 105 -5.85 10.16 -2.62
CA VAL A 105 -4.88 11.24 -2.43
C VAL A 105 -3.68 10.92 -3.30
N THR A 106 -3.17 11.86 -4.09
CA THR A 106 -2.13 11.59 -5.11
C THR A 106 -0.79 12.28 -4.88
N ASP A 107 -0.69 13.10 -3.84
CA ASP A 107 0.45 13.98 -3.53
C ASP A 107 0.95 13.74 -2.09
N TYR A 108 0.77 12.52 -1.58
CA TYR A 108 1.12 12.22 -0.20
C TYR A 108 2.64 12.09 -0.04
N ALA A 109 3.16 12.68 1.03
CA ALA A 109 4.51 12.46 1.50
C ALA A 109 4.51 11.96 2.94
N GLY A 110 5.50 11.16 3.31
CA GLY A 110 5.64 10.72 4.69
C GLY A 110 6.84 9.83 4.95
N VAL A 111 7.28 9.82 6.20
CA VAL A 111 8.40 8.98 6.62
C VAL A 111 7.92 7.55 6.91
N ARG A 112 8.73 6.60 6.44
CA ARG A 112 8.55 5.16 6.59
C ARG A 112 9.79 4.56 7.23
N ILE A 113 9.61 3.42 7.88
CA ILE A 113 10.63 2.73 8.67
C ILE A 113 10.80 1.32 8.10
N THR A 114 12.05 0.93 7.79
CA THR A 114 12.44 -0.42 7.36
C THR A 114 12.57 -1.37 8.55
N ALA A 115 12.76 -2.66 8.29
CA ALA A 115 12.94 -3.68 9.33
C ALA A 115 14.11 -3.40 10.30
N ASP A 116 15.20 -2.82 9.78
CA ASP A 116 16.40 -2.48 10.54
C ASP A 116 16.32 -1.10 11.23
N GLY A 117 15.17 -0.42 11.15
CA GLY A 117 14.96 0.91 11.76
C GLY A 117 15.46 2.08 10.89
N THR A 118 15.99 1.83 9.69
CA THR A 118 16.34 2.89 8.75
C THR A 118 15.08 3.65 8.31
N ARG A 119 15.21 4.96 8.14
CA ARG A 119 14.10 5.82 7.71
C ARG A 119 14.24 6.22 6.26
N PHE A 120 13.12 6.33 5.58
CA PHE A 120 13.04 6.89 4.23
C PHE A 120 11.76 7.70 4.07
N CYS A 121 11.81 8.75 3.26
CA CYS A 121 10.66 9.56 2.93
C CYS A 121 10.09 9.14 1.58
N ILE A 122 8.81 8.79 1.54
CA ILE A 122 8.09 8.63 0.27
C ILE A 122 7.53 9.97 -0.18
N ARG A 123 7.50 10.21 -1.49
CA ARG A 123 6.94 11.42 -2.12
C ARG A 123 6.00 11.03 -3.25
N ASP A 124 5.11 11.97 -3.60
CA ASP A 124 4.14 11.83 -4.69
C ASP A 124 3.38 10.49 -4.62
N ALA A 125 3.13 10.03 -3.40
CA ALA A 125 2.51 8.76 -3.16
C ALA A 125 1.01 8.88 -3.41
N VAL A 126 0.46 7.84 -4.04
CA VAL A 126 -0.97 7.70 -4.22
C VAL A 126 -1.49 6.79 -3.11
N ILE A 127 -2.44 7.28 -2.33
CA ILE A 127 -3.14 6.50 -1.30
C ILE A 127 -4.61 6.46 -1.68
N TRP A 128 -5.22 5.27 -1.68
CA TRP A 128 -6.62 5.13 -2.07
C TRP A 128 -7.36 4.04 -1.30
N ASN A 129 -8.67 4.22 -1.18
CA ASN A 129 -9.57 3.26 -0.55
C ASN A 129 -9.94 2.14 -1.54
N LEU A 130 -9.88 0.90 -1.05
CA LEU A 130 -10.17 -0.30 -1.82
C LEU A 130 -11.68 -0.57 -1.83
N ARG A 131 -12.43 0.24 -2.58
CA ARG A 131 -13.87 0.02 -2.76
C ARG A 131 -14.15 -0.91 -3.93
N ASP A 132 -14.99 -1.92 -3.71
CA ASP A 132 -15.50 -2.76 -4.80
C ASP A 132 -16.61 -2.04 -5.60
N ALA A 133 -17.18 -2.73 -6.59
CA ALA A 133 -18.25 -2.19 -7.43
C ALA A 133 -19.56 -1.93 -6.67
N ALA A 134 -19.76 -2.58 -5.52
CA ALA A 134 -20.91 -2.36 -4.63
C ALA A 134 -20.65 -1.22 -3.62
N GLY A 135 -19.46 -0.62 -3.63
CA GLY A 135 -19.06 0.46 -2.73
C GLY A 135 -18.54 -0.02 -1.37
N VAL A 136 -18.42 -1.34 -1.15
CA VAL A 136 -17.93 -1.92 0.09
C VAL A 136 -16.43 -1.65 0.22
N LEU A 137 -16.01 -1.20 1.40
CA LEU A 137 -14.61 -0.91 1.70
C LEU A 137 -13.87 -2.19 2.13
N HIS A 138 -12.84 -2.57 1.39
CA HIS A 138 -11.99 -3.75 1.67
C HIS A 138 -10.64 -3.41 2.30
N GLY A 139 -10.32 -2.12 2.40
CA GLY A 139 -9.04 -1.66 2.96
C GLY A 139 -8.56 -0.37 2.32
N GLN A 140 -7.27 -0.11 2.46
CA GLN A 140 -6.57 0.99 1.82
C GLN A 140 -5.26 0.51 1.23
N ALA A 141 -4.85 1.10 0.11
CA ALA A 141 -3.59 0.82 -0.54
C ALA A 141 -2.78 2.10 -0.74
N ALA A 142 -1.47 1.93 -0.86
CA ALA A 142 -0.52 2.97 -1.17
C ALA A 142 0.39 2.53 -2.31
N TRP A 143 0.68 3.46 -3.21
CA TRP A 143 1.62 3.34 -4.31
C TRP A 143 2.63 4.48 -4.21
N PHE A 144 3.91 4.18 -4.40
CA PHE A 144 4.95 5.20 -4.52
C PHE A 144 6.11 4.67 -5.36
N GLU A 145 6.73 5.57 -6.11
CA GLU A 145 7.89 5.25 -6.96
C GLU A 145 9.20 5.72 -6.33
N HIS A 146 9.16 6.88 -5.66
CA HIS A 146 10.34 7.51 -5.09
C HIS A 146 10.37 7.40 -3.57
N ALA A 147 11.53 6.96 -3.07
CA ALA A 147 11.83 6.86 -1.66
C ALA A 147 13.25 7.38 -1.40
N ASP A 148 13.34 8.50 -0.69
CA ASP A 148 14.61 9.13 -0.35
C ASP A 148 15.07 8.64 1.03
N PRO A 149 16.29 8.12 1.18
CA PRO A 149 16.88 7.86 2.50
C PRO A 149 16.92 9.14 3.35
N LEU A 150 16.73 9.00 4.67
CA LEU A 150 16.82 10.08 5.66
C LEU A 150 18.04 9.93 6.59
#